data_AF-A0A5C9C5T9-F1
#
_entry.id   AF-A0A5C9C5T9-F1
#
_cell.length_a   1.000
_cell.length_b   1.000
_cell.length_c   1.000
_cell.angle_alpha   90.00
_cell.angle_beta   90.00
_cell.angle_gamma   90.00
#
_symmetry.space_group_name_H-M   'P 1'
#
loop_
_entity.id
_entity.type
_entity.pdbx_description
1 polymer ?
#
loop_
_entity_poly.entity_id
_entity_poly.type
_entity_poly.pdbx_seq_one_letter_code
_entity_poly.pdbx_strand_id
1 'polypeptide(L)' 'MAFLSTLFQTACQRSIVQAAIKVAIVVGTILNLINQGGRLLDGLPLSWFHVGLNYLVPYCVSSYSAARNEMRRREENA' A
#
# COMPACT_ATOMS: atom_id res chain seq x y z
N MET A 1 -8.98 17.40 13.68
CA MET A 1 -9.85 16.89 12.60
C MET A 1 -9.34 17.29 11.20
N ALA A 2 -9.04 18.57 10.93
CA ALA A 2 -8.66 19.06 9.58
C ALA A 2 -7.42 18.39 8.94
N PHE A 3 -6.40 18.03 9.74
CA PHE A 3 -5.21 17.35 9.22
C PHE A 3 -5.55 15.97 8.64
N LEU A 4 -6.28 15.14 9.38
CA LEU A 4 -6.68 13.79 8.98
C LEU A 4 -7.55 13.79 7.71
N SER A 5 -8.51 14.71 7.63
CA SER A 5 -9.37 14.85 6.44
C SER A 5 -8.58 15.27 5.21
N THR A 6 -7.62 16.19 5.35
CA THR A 6 -6.76 16.62 4.25
C THR A 6 -5.84 15.49 3.79
N LEU A 7 -5.34 14.68 4.73
CA LEU A 7 -4.44 13.57 4.47
C LEU A 7 -5.18 12.46 3.71
N PHE A 8 -6.39 12.14 4.15
CA PHE A 8 -7.26 11.17 3.46
C PHE A 8 -7.65 11.66 2.06
N GLN A 9 -8.03 12.93 1.92
CA GLN A 9 -8.37 13.53 0.62
C GLN A 9 -7.17 13.53 -0.35
N THR A 10 -5.96 13.78 0.16
CA THR A 10 -4.73 13.72 -0.63
C THR A 10 -4.37 12.28 -0.98
N ALA A 11 -4.49 11.34 -0.03
CA ALA A 11 -4.28 9.91 -0.24
C ALA A 11 -5.22 9.31 -1.30
N CYS A 12 -6.44 9.84 -1.42
CA CYS A 12 -7.42 9.47 -2.44
C CYS A 12 -7.20 10.12 -3.81
N GLN A 13 -6.13 10.92 -4.00
CA GLN A 13 -5.81 11.43 -5.33
C GLN A 13 -5.45 10.30 -6.28
N ARG A 14 -5.97 10.36 -7.52
CA ARG A 14 -5.79 9.31 -8.53
C ARG A 14 -4.32 8.94 -8.76
N SER A 15 -3.42 9.93 -8.78
CA SER A 15 -1.98 9.70 -8.93
C SER A 15 -1.39 8.87 -7.79
N ILE A 16 -1.76 9.21 -6.55
CA ILE A 16 -1.30 8.52 -5.33
C ILE A 16 -1.87 7.10 -5.28
N VAL A 17 -3.17 6.93 -5.55
CA VAL A 17 -3.81 5.61 -5.58
C VAL A 17 -3.19 4.71 -6.64
N GLN A 18 -2.94 5.21 -7.86
CA GLN A 18 -2.30 4.44 -8.91
C GLN A 18 -0.87 4.03 -8.56
N ALA A 19 -0.09 4.92 -7.96
CA ALA A 19 1.26 4.60 -7.48
C ALA A 19 1.20 3.55 -6.36
N ALA A 20 0.31 3.72 -5.39
CA ALA A 20 0.14 2.80 -4.27
C ALA A 20 -0.32 1.41 -4.71
N ILE A 21 -1.21 1.31 -5.71
CA ILE A 21 -1.63 0.02 -6.29
C ILE A 21 -0.45 -0.67 -6.97
N LYS A 22 0.37 0.04 -7.76
CA LYS A 22 1.56 -0.54 -8.40
C LYS A 22 2.53 -1.12 -7.37
N VAL A 23 2.81 -0.35 -6.31
CA VAL A 23 3.67 -0.81 -5.19
C VAL A 23 3.04 -2.02 -4.51
N ALA A 24 1.74 -1.98 -4.22
CA ALA A 24 1.03 -3.08 -3.59
C ALA A 24 1.10 -4.37 -4.40
N ILE A 25 0.95 -4.30 -5.73
CA ILE A 25 1.04 -5.47 -6.60
C ILE A 25 2.45 -6.07 -6.56
N VAL A 26 3.49 -5.26 -6.74
CA VAL A 26 4.88 -5.74 -6.79
C VAL A 26 5.31 -6.28 -5.43
N VAL A 27 5.21 -5.46 -4.38
CA VAL A 27 5.67 -5.83 -3.03
C VAL A 27 4.78 -6.92 -2.45
N GLY A 28 3.47 -6.86 -2.67
CA GLY A 28 2.53 -7.88 -2.18
C GLY A 28 2.74 -9.24 -2.83
N THR A 29 3.09 -9.30 -4.11
CA THR A 29 3.46 -10.56 -4.78
C THR A 29 4.72 -11.16 -4.16
N ILE A 30 5.75 -10.33 -3.94
CA ILE A 30 7.01 -10.74 -3.30
C ILE A 30 6.75 -11.25 -1.88
N LEU A 31 5.98 -10.50 -1.07
CA LEU A 31 5.62 -10.90 0.29
C LEU A 31 4.83 -12.21 0.30
N ASN A 32 3.95 -12.42 -0.67
CA ASN A 32 3.17 -13.66 -0.74
C ASN A 32 4.06 -14.87 -1.09
N LEU A 33 5.04 -14.69 -1.97
CA LEU A 33 6.04 -15.71 -2.29
C LEU A 33 6.94 -16.02 -1.09
N ILE A 34 7.40 -15.01 -0.36
CA ILE A 34 8.26 -15.22 0.81
C ILE A 34 7.47 -15.86 1.97
N ASN A 35 6.26 -15.38 2.25
CA ASN A 35 5.48 -15.81 3.42
C ASN A 35 4.75 -17.15 3.21
N GLN A 36 4.32 -17.45 1.97
CA GLN A 36 3.48 -18.61 1.68
C GLN A 36 3.94 -19.42 0.46
N GLY A 37 5.06 -19.07 -0.17
CA GLY A 37 5.58 -19.80 -1.33
C GLY A 37 5.97 -21.24 -1.00
N GLY A 38 6.55 -21.50 0.18
CA GLY A 38 6.80 -22.86 0.65
C GLY A 38 5.52 -23.70 0.73
N ARG A 39 4.46 -23.14 1.33
CA ARG A 39 3.14 -23.80 1.39
C ARG A 39 2.55 -24.09 0.01
N LEU A 40 2.74 -23.17 -0.94
CA LEU A 40 2.30 -23.36 -2.32
C LEU A 40 3.04 -24.53 -2.99
N LEU A 41 4.35 -24.66 -2.77
CA LEU A 41 5.16 -25.76 -3.28
C LEU A 41 4.82 -27.09 -2.62
N ASP A 42 4.50 -27.08 -1.32
CA ASP A 42 4.10 -28.24 -0.54
C ASP A 42 2.63 -28.66 -0.78
N GLY A 43 1.89 -27.95 -1.65
CA GLY A 43 0.48 -28.22 -1.94
C GLY A 43 -0.47 -27.92 -0.77
N LEU A 44 -0.02 -27.14 0.21
CA LEU A 44 -0.78 -26.76 1.40
C LEU A 44 -1.73 -25.59 1.10
N PRO A 45 -2.88 -25.51 1.80
CA PRO A 45 -3.82 -24.42 1.61
C PRO A 45 -3.22 -23.07 2.01
N LEU A 46 -3.45 -22.06 1.17
CA LEU A 46 -3.04 -20.68 1.42
C LEU A 46 -3.97 -20.00 2.44
N SER A 47 -3.40 -19.18 3.31
CA SER A 47 -4.17 -18.29 4.17
C SER A 47 -4.56 -17.04 3.39
N TRP A 48 -5.78 -17.00 2.89
CA TRP A 48 -6.33 -15.85 2.16
C TRP A 48 -6.27 -14.54 2.95
N PHE A 49 -6.37 -14.62 4.28
CA PHE A 49 -6.17 -13.47 5.16
C PHE A 49 -4.75 -12.90 5.06
N HIS A 50 -3.72 -13.76 5.09
CA HIS A 50 -2.34 -13.33 4.87
C HIS A 50 -2.11 -12.81 3.46
N VAL A 51 -2.72 -13.43 2.45
CA VAL A 51 -2.65 -12.91 1.07
C VAL A 51 -3.19 -11.47 1.04
N GLY A 52 -4.37 -11.22 1.60
CA GLY A 52 -4.96 -9.89 1.66
C GLY A 52 -4.06 -8.87 2.37
N LEU A 53 -3.49 -9.24 3.52
CA LEU A 53 -2.57 -8.36 4.26
C LEU A 53 -1.27 -8.06 3.49
N ASN A 54 -0.74 -9.04 2.76
CA ASN A 54 0.47 -8.85 1.95
C ASN A 54 0.28 -7.79 0.86
N TYR A 55 -0.94 -7.57 0.36
CA TYR A 55 -1.24 -6.46 -0.57
C TYR A 55 -1.72 -5.18 0.12
N LEU A 56 -2.48 -5.31 1.21
CA LEU A 56 -3.05 -4.17 1.93
C LEU A 56 -1.97 -3.33 2.62
N VAL A 57 -1.00 -3.98 3.26
CA VAL A 57 0.05 -3.28 4.01
C VAL A 57 0.90 -2.39 3.10
N PRO A 58 1.46 -2.86 1.96
CA PRO A 58 2.24 -1.99 1.07
C PRO A 58 1.39 -0.91 0.41
N TYR A 59 0.10 -1.18 0.13
CA TYR A 59 -0.83 -0.15 -0.35
C TYR A 59 -0.97 1.01 0.66
N CYS A 60 -1.26 0.67 1.93
CA CYS A 60 -1.45 1.67 2.99
C CYS A 60 -0.18 2.49 3.22
N VAL A 61 0.98 1.84 3.31
CA VAL A 61 2.26 2.51 3.52
C VAL A 61 2.61 3.42 2.34
N SER A 62 2.43 2.95 1.10
CA SER A 62 2.70 3.76 -0.09
C SER A 62 1.74 4.95 -0.21
N SER A 63 0.45 4.75 0.05
CA SER A 63 -0.56 5.80 -0.02
C SER A 63 -0.32 6.89 1.03
N TYR A 64 -0.03 6.48 2.28
CA TYR A 64 0.30 7.41 3.36
C TYR A 64 1.57 8.20 3.08
N SER A 65 2.65 7.53 2.66
CA SER A 65 3.93 8.19 2.34
C SER A 65 3.76 9.22 1.22
N ALA A 66 3.06 8.86 0.15
CA ALA A 66 2.82 9.76 -0.98
C ALA A 66 1.92 10.95 -0.60
N ALA A 67 0.86 10.72 0.19
CA ALA A 67 -0.01 11.79 0.68
C ALA A 67 0.75 12.77 1.58
N ARG A 68 1.56 12.25 2.51
CA ARG A 68 2.42 13.07 3.38
C ARG A 68 3.43 13.89 2.58
N ASN A 69 4.04 13.29 1.56
CA ASN A 69 5.02 13.99 0.72
C ASN A 69 4.36 15.09 -0.13
N GLU A 70 3.16 14.84 -0.69
CA GLU A 70 2.41 15.85 -1.45
C GLU A 70 1.95 17.01 -0.56
N MET A 71 1.54 16.75 0.68
CA MET A 71 1.24 17.81 1.65
C MET A 71 2.45 18.69 1.94
N ARG A 72 3.60 18.07 2.24
CA ARG A 72 4.85 18.78 2.49
C ARG A 72 5.27 19.64 1.29
N ARG A 73 5.14 19.09 0.07
CA ARG A 73 5.42 19.81 -1.17
C ARG A 73 4.51 21.04 -1.35
N ARG A 74 3.26 20.99 -0.88
CA ARG A 74 2.35 22.14 -0.94
C ARG A 74 2.71 23.22 0.06
N GLU A 75 3.17 22.85 1.25
CA GLU A 75 3.67 23.79 2.26
C GLU A 75 4.94 24.52 1.80
N GLU A 76 5.86 23.83 1.11
CA GLU A 76 7.10 24.43 0.59
C GLU A 76 6.88 25.39 -0.59
N ASN A 77 5.74 25.27 -1.30
CA ASN A 77 5.40 26.11 -2.45
C ASN A 77 4.42 27.25 -2.11
N ALA A 78 4.03 27.40 -0.83
CA ALA A 78 3.13 28.44 -0.33
C ALA A 78 3.91 29.56 0.35
#